data_AF-A0A5N6KQ85-F1
#
_entry.id   AF-A0A5N6KQ85-F1
#
_cell.length_a   1.000
_cell.length_b   1.000
_cell.length_c   1.000
_cell.angle_alpha   90.00
_cell.angle_beta   90.00
_cell.angle_gamma   90.00
#
_symmetry.space_group_name_H-M   'P 1'
#
loop_
_entity.id
_entity.type
_entity.pdbx_description
1 polymer ?
#
loop_
_entity_poly.entity_id
_entity_poly.type
_entity_poly.pdbx_seq_one_letter_code
_entity_poly.pdbx_strand_id
1 'polypeptide(L)'
;MPNAAPISIFGIGNRHPFANYWTATGGLAEVVGVLPTKDQADILIAKYFEIIDPLYPILDRDEFIEGYERFWQMSYPERCNVDAALLALHFVVYASATQFIELAFPSDQPKTAEFYISAAHQALRISSYWNHVTMPTVQAMTMTFYFLINDNHVSDAYTHTGMTVRQAYVLQLNRNPEVVDGTLTTKEKGLRLRLWQTVMHQDVGLTQFLKLPPAATHTDITAEFFDNYVVAEDGHNNISFGLGTPLITHSPAHRDRIDLAFSKGLYVFTQFILDHICTRRALGLPICTSNEQKRDLCQKFRGVYANLPKPFGSYDPKRYHVANKRLARQQISLANNFFHSMMLVYVDENPADGVTMDIWGTLEAAHEAIGSFFAMFDLFGQETDGFWAYQHRAFEIAVSNSPTSIDHGTLKLMLSRLQ
;
A
#
# COMPACT_ATOMS: atom_id res chain seq x y z
N MET A 1 26.64 -16.53 -28.34
CA MET A 1 25.70 -15.40 -28.17
C MET A 1 26.53 -14.18 -27.84
N PRO A 2 26.50 -13.09 -28.61
CA PRO A 2 27.24 -11.89 -28.25
C PRO A 2 26.74 -11.41 -26.89
N ASN A 3 27.66 -11.01 -26.01
CA ASN A 3 27.39 -10.51 -24.65
C ASN A 3 26.33 -9.41 -24.72
N ALA A 4 25.06 -9.79 -24.56
CA ALA A 4 23.99 -8.84 -24.43
C ALA A 4 24.24 -8.07 -23.15
N ALA A 5 24.33 -6.74 -23.25
CA ALA A 5 24.32 -5.88 -22.08
C ALA A 5 23.12 -6.28 -21.20
N PRO A 6 23.25 -6.27 -19.86
CA PRO A 6 22.15 -6.61 -18.98
C PRO A 6 20.92 -5.78 -19.37
N ILE A 7 19.81 -6.47 -19.64
CA ILE A 7 18.55 -5.83 -20.03
C ILE A 7 18.01 -5.15 -18.77
N SER A 8 17.98 -3.81 -18.75
CA SER A 8 17.17 -3.10 -17.77
C SER A 8 15.70 -3.41 -18.10
N ILE A 9 15.01 -4.10 -17.20
CA ILE A 9 13.66 -4.63 -17.44
C ILE A 9 12.68 -3.51 -17.84
N PHE A 10 12.96 -2.25 -17.46
CA PHE A 10 12.13 -1.08 -17.81
C PHE A 10 12.93 0.18 -18.20
N GLY A 11 14.26 0.12 -18.33
CA GLY A 11 15.09 1.29 -18.65
C GLY A 11 15.18 2.35 -17.54
N ILE A 12 14.70 2.04 -16.33
CA ILE A 12 14.59 2.95 -15.18
C ILE A 12 15.36 2.33 -13.99
N GLY A 13 16.22 3.12 -13.34
CA GLY A 13 17.02 2.68 -12.18
C GLY A 13 18.27 1.88 -12.55
N ASN A 14 19.40 2.55 -12.80
CA ASN A 14 20.68 1.90 -13.13
C ASN A 14 21.55 1.59 -11.89
N ARG A 15 21.02 1.79 -10.68
CA ARG A 15 21.74 1.61 -9.41
C ARG A 15 20.93 0.72 -8.48
N HIS A 16 21.64 -0.04 -7.65
CA HIS A 16 21.00 -0.86 -6.62
C HIS A 16 20.19 0.05 -5.67
N PRO A 17 18.93 -0.29 -5.33
CA PRO A 17 18.03 0.58 -4.57
C PRO A 17 18.47 0.86 -3.13
N PHE A 18 19.37 0.04 -2.57
CA PHE A 18 19.86 0.23 -1.21
C PHE A 18 21.36 0.48 -1.21
N ALA A 19 21.81 1.62 -0.70
CA ALA A 19 23.23 1.88 -0.55
C ALA A 19 23.87 0.85 0.40
N ASN A 20 25.06 0.35 0.06
CA ASN A 20 25.75 -0.64 0.90
C ASN A 20 26.73 0.05 1.87
N TYR A 21 26.38 0.08 3.15
CA TYR A 21 27.21 0.60 4.24
C TYR A 21 27.83 -0.50 5.10
N TRP A 22 27.50 -1.77 4.82
CA TRP A 22 27.68 -2.90 5.74
C TRP A 22 28.95 -3.67 5.45
N THR A 23 29.67 -4.07 6.49
CA THR A 23 30.85 -4.92 6.31
C THR A 23 30.45 -6.39 6.17
N ALA A 24 31.33 -7.18 5.54
CA ALA A 24 31.09 -8.61 5.36
C ALA A 24 31.00 -9.38 6.70
N THR A 25 31.63 -8.87 7.75
CA THR A 25 31.75 -9.54 9.07
C THR A 25 30.92 -8.91 10.17
N GLY A 26 30.23 -7.78 9.90
CA GLY A 26 29.54 -6.99 10.90
C GLY A 26 28.31 -7.63 11.54
N GLY A 27 27.61 -8.48 10.78
CA GLY A 27 26.41 -9.16 11.22
C GLY A 27 25.34 -8.19 11.77
N LEU A 28 24.58 -8.66 12.77
CA LEU A 28 23.49 -7.87 13.37
C LEU A 28 24.01 -6.74 14.26
N ALA A 29 25.21 -6.88 14.82
CA ALA A 29 25.80 -5.88 15.72
C ALA A 29 26.06 -4.53 15.04
N GLU A 30 26.43 -4.54 13.75
CA GLU A 30 26.54 -3.30 12.96
C GLU A 30 25.18 -2.61 12.80
N VAL A 31 24.12 -3.40 12.57
CA VAL A 31 22.76 -2.86 12.42
C VAL A 31 22.24 -2.31 13.75
N VAL A 32 22.53 -2.97 14.87
CA VAL A 32 22.24 -2.45 16.22
C VAL A 32 23.04 -1.16 16.49
N GLY A 33 24.29 -1.09 16.02
CA GLY A 33 25.18 0.06 16.22
C GLY A 33 24.71 1.35 15.55
N VAL A 34 23.79 1.26 14.59
CA VAL A 34 23.25 2.41 13.84
C VAL A 34 21.81 2.79 14.24
N LEU A 35 21.30 2.20 15.32
CA LEU A 35 20.01 2.58 15.88
C LEU A 35 20.01 4.08 16.24
N PRO A 36 18.91 4.81 15.97
CA PRO A 36 18.71 6.13 16.57
C PRO A 36 18.71 6.04 18.10
N THR A 37 18.83 7.17 18.79
CA THR A 37 18.52 7.21 20.23
C THR A 37 17.07 6.78 20.48
N LYS A 38 16.75 6.27 21.68
CA LYS A 38 15.37 5.88 22.01
C LYS A 38 14.37 7.03 21.78
N ASP A 39 14.72 8.25 22.20
CA ASP A 39 13.86 9.42 22.04
C ASP A 39 13.56 9.71 20.55
N GLN A 40 14.57 9.58 19.68
CA GLN A 40 14.38 9.70 18.23
C GLN A 40 13.52 8.57 17.67
N ALA A 41 13.74 7.33 18.13
CA ALA A 41 12.92 6.17 17.74
C ALA A 41 11.45 6.33 18.16
N ASP A 42 11.19 6.85 19.36
CA ASP A 42 9.85 7.14 19.88
C ASP A 42 9.11 8.16 18.98
N ILE A 43 9.80 9.24 18.57
CA ILE A 43 9.26 10.25 17.64
C ILE A 43 8.91 9.61 16.29
N LEU A 44 9.83 8.80 15.74
CA LEU A 44 9.65 8.13 14.45
C LEU A 44 8.46 7.15 14.49
N ILE A 45 8.35 6.34 15.54
CA ILE A 45 7.24 5.40 15.69
C ILE A 45 5.91 6.13 15.85
N ALA A 46 5.86 7.20 16.63
CA ALA A 46 4.66 8.02 16.76
C ALA A 46 4.22 8.58 15.39
N LYS A 47 5.19 9.07 14.60
CA LYS A 47 4.95 9.60 13.26
C LYS A 47 4.48 8.51 12.27
N TYR A 48 5.05 7.30 12.34
CA TYR A 48 4.58 6.16 11.54
C TYR A 48 3.10 5.86 11.77
N PHE A 49 2.68 5.73 13.02
CA PHE A 49 1.27 5.41 13.34
C PHE A 49 0.30 6.56 13.01
N GLU A 50 0.79 7.80 12.98
CA GLU A 50 0.01 8.98 12.61
C GLU A 50 -0.24 9.06 11.09
N ILE A 51 0.78 8.80 10.27
CA ILE A 51 0.78 9.14 8.84
C ILE A 51 0.74 7.91 7.93
N ILE A 52 1.50 6.87 8.25
CA ILE A 52 1.71 5.69 7.39
C ILE A 52 0.72 4.57 7.69
N ASP A 53 0.52 4.22 8.95
CA ASP A 53 -0.43 3.20 9.40
C ASP A 53 -1.89 3.43 8.91
N PRO A 54 -2.39 4.66 8.67
CA PRO A 54 -3.66 4.89 7.97
C PRO A 54 -3.78 4.20 6.62
N LEU A 55 -2.70 4.13 5.85
CA LEU A 55 -2.66 3.59 4.49
C LEU A 55 -2.09 2.16 4.45
N TYR A 56 -1.23 1.83 5.40
CA TYR A 56 -0.60 0.52 5.55
C TYR A 56 -0.84 -0.04 6.96
N PRO A 57 -2.07 -0.44 7.32
CA PRO A 57 -2.43 -0.93 8.66
C PRO A 57 -1.95 -2.38 8.89
N ILE A 58 -0.65 -2.62 8.68
CA ILE A 58 -0.03 -3.95 8.68
C ILE A 58 0.56 -4.32 10.04
N LEU A 59 0.54 -3.39 11.01
CA LEU A 59 1.02 -3.60 12.37
C LEU A 59 -0.15 -3.54 13.33
N ASP A 60 -0.13 -4.40 14.33
CA ASP A 60 -0.88 -4.11 15.53
C ASP A 60 -0.12 -3.12 16.39
N ARG A 61 -0.75 -2.00 16.74
CA ARG A 61 -0.07 -0.91 17.45
C ARG A 61 0.39 -1.34 18.84
N ASP A 62 -0.46 -1.98 19.61
CA ASP A 62 -0.16 -2.27 21.00
C ASP A 62 0.90 -3.37 21.11
N GLU A 63 0.80 -4.41 20.27
CA GLU A 63 1.79 -5.49 20.18
C GLU A 63 3.14 -4.97 19.70
N PHE A 64 3.15 -4.09 18.68
CA PHE A 64 4.37 -3.48 18.19
C PHE A 64 5.04 -2.62 19.27
N ILE A 65 4.29 -1.77 19.97
CA ILE A 65 4.83 -0.91 21.03
C ILE A 65 5.35 -1.74 22.21
N GLU A 66 4.64 -2.80 22.61
CA GLU A 66 5.12 -3.71 23.66
C GLU A 66 6.44 -4.38 23.28
N GLY A 67 6.53 -4.92 22.06
CA GLY A 67 7.76 -5.54 21.54
C GLY A 67 8.91 -4.54 21.43
N TYR A 68 8.61 -3.32 20.99
CA TYR A 68 9.56 -2.22 20.90
C TYR A 68 10.12 -1.81 22.28
N GLU A 69 9.26 -1.60 23.28
CA GLU A 69 9.69 -1.23 24.64
C GLU A 69 10.52 -2.35 25.28
N ARG A 70 10.12 -3.61 25.07
CA ARG A 70 10.91 -4.78 25.50
C ARG A 70 12.30 -4.78 24.86
N PHE A 71 12.39 -4.50 23.56
CA PHE A 71 13.68 -4.40 22.86
C PHE A 71 14.59 -3.32 23.45
N TRP A 72 14.04 -2.15 23.79
CA TRP A 72 14.83 -1.06 24.39
C TRP A 72 15.25 -1.30 25.84
N GLN A 73 14.59 -2.22 26.55
CA GLN A 73 15.01 -2.66 27.88
C GLN A 73 16.18 -3.65 27.86
N MET A 74 16.46 -4.28 26.71
CA MET A 74 17.56 -5.24 26.56
C MET A 74 18.94 -4.57 26.66
N SER A 75 19.92 -5.31 27.17
CA SER A 75 21.33 -4.96 27.10
C SER A 75 21.86 -5.04 25.65
N TYR A 76 23.00 -4.41 25.38
CA TYR A 76 23.60 -4.42 24.04
C TYR A 76 23.86 -5.85 23.50
N PRO A 77 24.46 -6.79 24.27
CA PRO A 77 24.64 -8.16 23.79
C PRO A 77 23.33 -8.87 23.47
N GLU A 78 22.26 -8.61 24.24
CA GLU A 78 20.94 -9.19 23.96
C GLU A 78 20.36 -8.62 22.66
N ARG A 79 20.45 -7.30 22.44
CA ARG A 79 20.00 -6.66 21.19
C ARG A 79 20.74 -7.21 19.97
N CYS A 80 22.03 -7.53 20.08
CA CYS A 80 22.81 -8.11 18.99
C CYS A 80 22.42 -9.56 18.66
N ASN A 81 21.58 -10.22 19.47
CA ASN A 81 21.13 -11.60 19.30
C ASN A 81 19.60 -11.73 19.09
N VAL A 82 18.87 -10.62 18.92
CA VAL A 82 17.43 -10.68 18.62
C VAL A 82 17.18 -11.23 17.22
N ASP A 83 15.94 -11.60 16.93
CA ASP A 83 15.53 -11.90 15.55
C ASP A 83 15.80 -10.69 14.65
N ALA A 84 16.64 -10.88 13.64
CA ALA A 84 16.99 -9.84 12.69
C ALA A 84 15.76 -9.33 11.90
N ALA A 85 14.71 -10.14 11.73
CA ALA A 85 13.46 -9.69 11.11
C ALA A 85 12.72 -8.63 11.96
N LEU A 86 12.80 -8.70 13.29
CA LEU A 86 12.27 -7.67 14.18
C LEU A 86 13.04 -6.36 14.00
N LEU A 87 14.37 -6.43 13.91
CA LEU A 87 15.19 -5.23 13.71
C LEU A 87 14.95 -4.62 12.33
N ALA A 88 14.75 -5.45 11.30
CA ALA A 88 14.31 -4.98 9.99
C ALA A 88 12.99 -4.22 10.04
N LEU A 89 12.03 -4.72 10.82
CA LEU A 89 10.74 -4.07 11.00
C LEU A 89 10.87 -2.72 11.71
N HIS A 90 11.69 -2.61 12.75
CA HIS A 90 11.98 -1.32 13.40
C HIS A 90 12.60 -0.33 12.40
N PHE A 91 13.64 -0.73 11.67
CA PHE A 91 14.32 0.18 10.75
C PHE A 91 13.46 0.61 9.56
N VAL A 92 12.59 -0.26 9.03
CA VAL A 92 11.68 0.17 7.95
C VAL A 92 10.63 1.16 8.47
N VAL A 93 10.16 0.99 9.71
CA VAL A 93 9.27 1.96 10.37
C VAL A 93 9.98 3.30 10.56
N TYR A 94 11.23 3.29 11.03
CA TYR A 94 12.06 4.49 11.17
C TYR A 94 12.29 5.18 9.83
N ALA A 95 12.67 4.41 8.80
CA ALA A 95 12.86 4.92 7.46
C ALA A 95 11.59 5.63 6.99
N SER A 96 10.44 4.93 7.01
CA SER A 96 9.17 5.46 6.50
C SER A 96 8.77 6.74 7.23
N ALA A 97 8.90 6.78 8.56
CA ALA A 97 8.57 7.95 9.35
C ALA A 97 9.52 9.13 9.13
N THR A 98 10.80 8.87 8.81
CA THR A 98 11.81 9.91 8.60
C THR A 98 11.38 10.89 7.51
N GLN A 99 10.66 10.42 6.49
CA GLN A 99 10.13 11.23 5.39
C GLN A 99 9.08 12.28 5.81
N PHE A 100 8.62 12.26 7.07
CA PHE A 100 7.57 13.15 7.58
C PHE A 100 7.96 13.88 8.88
N ILE A 101 9.25 13.87 9.24
CA ILE A 101 9.77 14.66 10.35
C ILE A 101 10.67 15.78 9.84
N GLU A 102 10.62 16.92 10.51
CA GLU A 102 11.56 18.01 10.27
C GLU A 102 12.87 17.71 10.99
N LEU A 103 13.95 17.56 10.22
CA LEU A 103 15.32 17.49 10.75
C LEU A 103 15.94 18.89 10.79
N ALA A 104 16.99 19.05 11.61
CA ALA A 104 17.74 20.31 11.73
C ALA A 104 18.21 20.85 10.36
N PHE A 105 18.54 19.94 9.44
CA PHE A 105 18.81 20.25 8.04
C PHE A 105 17.86 19.43 7.16
N PRO A 106 16.89 20.05 6.47
CA PRO A 106 15.95 19.33 5.60
C PRO A 106 16.64 18.47 4.53
N SER A 107 17.83 18.87 4.07
CA SER A 107 18.62 18.12 3.09
C SER A 107 19.14 16.76 3.58
N ASP A 108 19.12 16.51 4.89
CA ASP A 108 19.60 15.25 5.46
C ASP A 108 18.47 14.22 5.61
N GLN A 109 17.21 14.65 5.56
CA GLN A 109 16.05 13.78 5.70
C GLN A 109 16.03 12.61 4.69
N PRO A 110 16.24 12.84 3.37
CA PRO A 110 16.30 11.73 2.41
C PRO A 110 17.46 10.77 2.68
N LYS A 111 18.62 11.30 3.09
CA LYS A 111 19.82 10.48 3.38
C LYS A 111 19.62 9.62 4.62
N THR A 112 18.98 10.16 5.66
CA THR A 112 18.66 9.41 6.87
C THR A 112 17.64 8.32 6.58
N ALA A 113 16.61 8.61 5.78
CA ALA A 113 15.63 7.61 5.36
C ALA A 113 16.30 6.49 4.51
N GLU A 114 17.16 6.86 3.55
CA GLU A 114 17.97 5.93 2.73
C GLU A 114 18.87 5.03 3.60
N PHE A 115 19.49 5.63 4.62
CA PHE A 115 20.34 4.89 5.55
C PHE A 115 19.55 3.89 6.39
N TYR A 116 18.38 4.27 6.93
CA TYR A 116 17.53 3.36 7.69
C TYR A 116 16.92 2.26 6.82
N ILE A 117 16.49 2.54 5.58
CA ILE A 117 15.99 1.47 4.70
C ILE A 117 17.11 0.49 4.31
N SER A 118 18.35 0.97 4.15
CA SER A 118 19.52 0.11 3.98
C SER A 118 19.75 -0.79 5.20
N ALA A 119 19.59 -0.26 6.41
CA ALA A 119 19.72 -1.01 7.66
C ALA A 119 18.63 -2.09 7.77
N ALA A 120 17.39 -1.75 7.39
CA ALA A 120 16.28 -2.69 7.32
C ALA A 120 16.56 -3.83 6.33
N HIS A 121 17.04 -3.50 5.12
CA HIS A 121 17.39 -4.50 4.12
C HIS A 121 18.56 -5.39 4.57
N GLN A 122 19.57 -4.84 5.25
CA GLN A 122 20.65 -5.63 5.81
C GLN A 122 20.16 -6.59 6.90
N ALA A 123 19.27 -6.14 7.79
CA ALA A 123 18.66 -6.99 8.79
C ALA A 123 17.81 -8.12 8.16
N LEU A 124 17.04 -7.85 7.10
CA LEU A 124 16.35 -8.89 6.33
C LEU A 124 17.33 -9.92 5.75
N ARG A 125 18.44 -9.46 5.16
CA ARG A 125 19.48 -10.37 4.62
C ARG A 125 20.05 -11.27 5.71
N ILE A 126 20.34 -10.72 6.89
CA ILE A 126 20.83 -11.48 8.05
C ILE A 126 19.78 -12.48 8.53
N SER A 127 18.49 -12.11 8.50
CA SER A 127 17.39 -13.01 8.87
C SER A 127 17.15 -14.13 7.86
N SER A 128 17.90 -14.16 6.75
CA SER A 128 17.75 -15.12 5.65
C SER A 128 16.32 -15.16 5.10
N TYR A 129 15.73 -13.98 4.86
CA TYR A 129 14.31 -13.82 4.49
C TYR A 129 13.85 -14.58 3.21
N TRP A 130 14.76 -15.18 2.45
CA TRP A 130 14.42 -16.03 1.31
C TRP A 130 13.94 -17.43 1.72
N ASN A 131 14.47 -17.98 2.80
CA ASN A 131 14.16 -19.33 3.28
C ASN A 131 13.64 -19.36 4.73
N HIS A 132 13.74 -18.25 5.47
CA HIS A 132 13.17 -18.12 6.80
C HIS A 132 12.21 -16.94 6.83
N VAL A 133 10.92 -17.24 7.03
CA VAL A 133 9.85 -16.26 6.95
C VAL A 133 9.06 -16.21 8.25
N THR A 134 8.85 -14.99 8.74
CA THR A 134 8.05 -14.67 9.93
C THR A 134 7.11 -13.51 9.59
N MET A 135 6.15 -13.23 10.47
CA MET A 135 5.26 -12.06 10.30
C MET A 135 6.07 -10.75 10.16
N PRO A 136 7.07 -10.44 11.01
CA PRO A 136 7.95 -9.29 10.83
C PRO A 136 8.69 -9.27 9.49
N THR A 137 9.11 -10.42 8.97
CA THR A 137 9.73 -10.50 7.63
C THR A 137 8.78 -9.96 6.56
N VAL A 138 7.55 -10.46 6.49
CA VAL A 138 6.59 -10.04 5.46
C VAL A 138 6.13 -8.61 5.69
N GLN A 139 5.93 -8.16 6.94
CA GLN A 139 5.63 -6.77 7.26
C GLN A 139 6.74 -5.83 6.80
N ALA A 140 7.99 -6.17 7.09
CA ALA A 140 9.14 -5.37 6.67
C ALA A 140 9.28 -5.32 5.15
N MET A 141 9.17 -6.47 4.47
CA MET A 141 9.16 -6.52 3.00
C MET A 141 8.02 -5.70 2.40
N THR A 142 6.83 -5.74 2.98
CA THR A 142 5.66 -4.96 2.55
C THR A 142 5.88 -3.46 2.69
N MET A 143 6.60 -3.01 3.71
CA MET A 143 6.97 -1.59 3.86
C MET A 143 8.15 -1.18 2.97
N THR A 144 9.08 -2.08 2.67
CA THR A 144 10.17 -1.80 1.72
C THR A 144 9.63 -1.44 0.32
N PHE A 145 8.50 -2.01 -0.09
CA PHE A 145 7.81 -1.61 -1.33
C PHE A 145 7.56 -0.11 -1.41
N TYR A 146 7.09 0.50 -0.31
CA TYR A 146 6.78 1.94 -0.27
C TYR A 146 8.00 2.80 -0.64
N PHE A 147 9.18 2.43 -0.15
CA PHE A 147 10.45 3.08 -0.51
C PHE A 147 10.78 2.94 -1.99
N LEU A 148 10.69 1.73 -2.52
CA LEU A 148 11.02 1.47 -3.92
C LEU A 148 10.10 2.25 -4.88
N ILE A 149 8.82 2.41 -4.54
CA ILE A 149 7.89 3.20 -5.36
C ILE A 149 8.19 4.69 -5.29
N ASN A 150 8.46 5.22 -4.09
CA ASN A 150 8.74 6.64 -3.90
C ASN A 150 10.05 7.08 -4.55
N ASP A 151 11.08 6.24 -4.52
CA ASP A 151 12.38 6.52 -5.15
C ASP A 151 12.41 6.15 -6.66
N ASN A 152 11.24 5.88 -7.25
CA ASN A 152 11.08 5.51 -8.66
C ASN A 152 11.83 4.23 -9.09
N HIS A 153 12.11 3.33 -8.15
CA HIS A 153 12.64 1.99 -8.37
C HIS A 153 11.52 0.98 -8.70
N VAL A 154 10.64 1.34 -9.65
CA VAL A 154 9.43 0.56 -9.95
C VAL A 154 9.74 -0.86 -10.46
N SER A 155 10.86 -1.03 -11.17
CA SER A 155 11.37 -2.34 -11.60
C SER A 155 11.70 -3.24 -10.41
N ASP A 156 12.48 -2.70 -9.48
CA ASP A 156 12.91 -3.42 -8.28
C ASP A 156 11.70 -3.71 -7.40
N ALA A 157 10.75 -2.77 -7.31
CA ALA A 157 9.48 -2.96 -6.61
C ALA A 157 8.68 -4.15 -7.16
N TYR A 158 8.64 -4.36 -8.47
CA TYR A 158 7.96 -5.51 -9.08
C TYR A 158 8.60 -6.84 -8.67
N THR A 159 9.93 -6.96 -8.77
CA THR A 159 10.63 -8.17 -8.34
C THR A 159 10.48 -8.41 -6.84
N HIS A 160 10.66 -7.36 -6.02
CA HIS A 160 10.53 -7.41 -4.57
C HIS A 160 9.12 -7.80 -4.13
N THR A 161 8.08 -7.26 -4.77
CA THR A 161 6.69 -7.59 -4.46
C THR A 161 6.39 -9.04 -4.83
N GLY A 162 6.86 -9.52 -5.98
CA GLY A 162 6.73 -10.93 -6.35
C GLY A 162 7.43 -11.89 -5.37
N MET A 163 8.52 -11.47 -4.73
CA MET A 163 9.13 -12.22 -3.62
C MET A 163 8.27 -12.16 -2.36
N THR A 164 7.78 -10.98 -2.01
CA THR A 164 6.90 -10.74 -0.84
C THR A 164 5.64 -11.61 -0.92
N VAL A 165 4.99 -11.70 -2.09
CA VAL A 165 3.82 -12.56 -2.31
C VAL A 165 4.16 -14.03 -2.06
N ARG A 166 5.32 -14.51 -2.54
CA ARG A 166 5.75 -15.91 -2.27
C ARG A 166 5.97 -16.16 -0.79
N GLN A 167 6.57 -15.21 -0.06
CA GLN A 167 6.74 -15.34 1.38
C GLN A 167 5.40 -15.29 2.12
N ALA A 168 4.45 -14.47 1.67
CA ALA A 168 3.08 -14.44 2.19
C ALA A 168 2.34 -15.77 1.97
N TYR A 169 2.56 -16.44 0.83
CA TYR A 169 2.03 -17.79 0.58
C TYR A 169 2.64 -18.85 1.51
N VAL A 170 3.95 -18.77 1.82
CA VAL A 170 4.57 -19.70 2.78
C VAL A 170 3.96 -19.55 4.16
N LEU A 171 3.66 -18.32 4.59
CA LEU A 171 2.92 -18.05 5.82
C LEU A 171 1.41 -18.33 5.71
N GLN A 172 0.90 -18.74 4.55
CA GLN A 172 -0.52 -18.98 4.30
C GLN A 172 -1.40 -17.75 4.62
N LEU A 173 -0.89 -16.54 4.39
CA LEU A 173 -1.66 -15.31 4.62
C LEU A 173 -2.83 -15.15 3.65
N ASN A 174 -2.75 -15.82 2.50
CA ASN A 174 -3.80 -15.89 1.47
C ASN A 174 -4.93 -16.89 1.79
N ARG A 175 -4.85 -17.57 2.94
CA ARG A 175 -5.77 -18.61 3.34
C ARG A 175 -6.66 -18.15 4.51
N ASN A 176 -7.86 -18.69 4.61
CA ASN A 176 -8.76 -18.47 5.73
C ASN A 176 -8.05 -18.78 7.05
N PRO A 177 -7.84 -17.78 7.92
CA PRO A 177 -7.06 -17.99 9.14
C PRO A 177 -7.72 -18.97 10.11
N GLU A 178 -9.05 -19.16 10.09
CA GLU A 178 -9.73 -20.21 10.88
C GLU A 178 -9.32 -21.63 10.48
N VAL A 179 -9.03 -21.83 9.20
CA VAL A 179 -8.67 -23.15 8.65
C VAL A 179 -7.19 -23.42 8.83
N VAL A 180 -6.35 -22.39 8.69
CA VAL A 180 -4.90 -22.49 8.85
C VAL A 180 -4.54 -22.79 10.29
N ASP A 181 -5.07 -22.00 11.23
CA ASP A 181 -4.80 -22.16 12.66
C ASP A 181 -5.96 -21.57 13.48
N GLY A 182 -6.85 -22.45 13.92
CA GLY A 182 -7.99 -22.09 14.77
C GLY A 182 -7.60 -21.58 16.16
N THR A 183 -6.35 -21.75 16.58
CA THR A 183 -5.85 -21.28 17.89
C THR A 183 -5.47 -19.80 17.91
N LEU A 184 -5.32 -19.18 16.73
CA LEU A 184 -5.04 -17.75 16.60
C LEU A 184 -6.16 -16.92 17.25
N THR A 185 -5.76 -15.87 17.95
CA THR A 185 -6.67 -14.87 18.49
C THR A 185 -7.34 -14.08 17.36
N THR A 186 -8.51 -13.51 17.62
CA THR A 186 -9.23 -12.61 16.67
C THR A 186 -8.31 -11.50 16.14
N LYS A 187 -7.44 -10.98 16.99
CA LYS A 187 -6.46 -9.94 16.69
C LYS A 187 -5.41 -10.40 15.68
N GLU A 188 -4.81 -11.58 15.90
CA GLU A 188 -3.83 -12.16 14.97
C GLU A 188 -4.48 -12.49 13.62
N LYS A 189 -5.70 -13.03 13.62
CA LYS A 189 -6.45 -13.31 12.38
C LYS A 189 -6.72 -12.03 11.59
N GLY A 190 -7.16 -10.97 12.25
CA GLY A 190 -7.35 -9.64 11.65
C GLY A 190 -6.04 -9.06 11.08
N LEU A 191 -4.93 -9.18 11.81
CA LEU A 191 -3.61 -8.73 11.35
C LEU A 191 -3.16 -9.46 10.07
N ARG A 192 -3.35 -10.80 10.02
CA ARG A 192 -3.02 -11.61 8.84
C ARG A 192 -3.81 -11.21 7.60
N LEU A 193 -5.12 -10.94 7.76
CA LEU A 193 -5.97 -10.46 6.67
C LEU A 193 -5.54 -9.08 6.16
N ARG A 194 -5.24 -8.14 7.05
CA ARG A 194 -4.75 -6.79 6.67
C ARG A 194 -3.41 -6.86 5.95
N LEU A 195 -2.49 -7.72 6.41
CA LEU A 195 -1.21 -7.92 5.76
C LEU A 195 -1.37 -8.53 4.37
N TRP A 196 -2.18 -9.59 4.23
CA TRP A 196 -2.48 -10.18 2.91
C TRP A 196 -3.11 -9.18 1.95
N GLN A 197 -4.13 -8.45 2.42
CA GLN A 197 -4.80 -7.42 1.64
C GLN A 197 -3.81 -6.37 1.12
N THR A 198 -2.88 -5.94 1.98
CA THR A 198 -1.85 -4.95 1.61
C THR A 198 -0.89 -5.52 0.57
N VAL A 199 -0.39 -6.75 0.77
CA VAL A 199 0.50 -7.43 -0.19
C VAL A 199 -0.18 -7.62 -1.55
N MET A 200 -1.42 -8.09 -1.57
CA MET A 200 -2.19 -8.23 -2.81
C MET A 200 -2.39 -6.88 -3.50
N HIS A 201 -2.74 -5.84 -2.74
CA HIS A 201 -2.96 -4.51 -3.28
C HIS A 201 -1.69 -3.92 -3.94
N GLN A 202 -0.53 -4.10 -3.33
CA GLN A 202 0.75 -3.67 -3.90
C GLN A 202 1.06 -4.40 -5.21
N ASP A 203 0.89 -5.73 -5.24
CA ASP A 203 1.13 -6.56 -6.44
C ASP A 203 0.19 -6.18 -7.59
N VAL A 204 -1.12 -6.10 -7.32
CA VAL A 204 -2.13 -5.76 -8.32
C VAL A 204 -1.96 -4.32 -8.81
N GLY A 205 -1.68 -3.36 -7.92
CA GLY A 205 -1.45 -1.97 -8.30
C GLY A 205 -0.23 -1.82 -9.21
N LEU A 206 0.88 -2.48 -8.89
CA LEU A 206 2.07 -2.53 -9.74
C LEU A 206 1.82 -3.16 -11.10
N THR A 207 1.12 -4.29 -11.13
CA THR A 207 0.91 -5.06 -12.34
C THR A 207 -0.08 -4.39 -13.29
N GLN A 208 -1.09 -3.69 -12.74
CA GLN A 208 -1.94 -2.77 -13.50
C GLN A 208 -1.09 -1.70 -14.22
N PHE A 209 -0.14 -1.10 -13.49
CA PHE A 209 0.73 -0.04 -13.98
C PHE A 209 1.72 -0.55 -15.05
N LEU A 210 2.46 -1.62 -14.74
CA LEU A 210 3.51 -2.17 -15.61
C LEU A 210 2.99 -3.03 -16.76
N LYS A 211 1.69 -3.36 -16.76
CA LYS A 211 1.09 -4.35 -17.69
C LYS A 211 1.81 -5.69 -17.62
N LEU A 212 2.16 -6.13 -16.41
CA LEU A 212 2.84 -7.40 -16.16
C LEU A 212 1.95 -8.39 -15.40
N PRO A 213 2.27 -9.69 -15.41
CA PRO A 213 1.48 -10.69 -14.69
C PRO A 213 1.51 -10.50 -13.17
N PRO A 214 0.35 -10.50 -12.49
CA PRO A 214 0.29 -10.50 -11.03
C PRO A 214 0.72 -11.84 -10.43
N ALA A 215 1.33 -11.78 -9.25
CA ALA A 215 1.71 -12.95 -8.47
C ALA A 215 0.64 -13.35 -7.43
N ALA A 216 -0.15 -12.39 -6.94
CA ALA A 216 -1.15 -12.55 -5.87
C ALA A 216 -2.50 -13.13 -6.38
N THR A 217 -2.45 -14.20 -7.16
CA THR A 217 -3.61 -14.80 -7.85
C THR A 217 -4.30 -15.93 -7.11
N HIS A 218 -3.74 -16.42 -6.00
CA HIS A 218 -4.27 -17.59 -5.29
C HIS A 218 -4.73 -17.20 -3.88
N THR A 219 -6.03 -17.21 -3.62
CA THR A 219 -6.62 -16.86 -2.32
C THR A 219 -7.94 -17.59 -2.12
N ASP A 220 -8.23 -18.00 -0.88
CA ASP A 220 -9.59 -18.44 -0.46
C ASP A 220 -10.24 -17.43 0.51
N ILE A 221 -9.59 -16.29 0.72
CA ILE A 221 -10.14 -15.18 1.51
C ILE A 221 -11.23 -14.47 0.71
N THR A 222 -12.37 -14.26 1.37
CA THR A 222 -13.48 -13.47 0.84
C THR A 222 -13.63 -12.16 1.61
N ALA A 223 -14.34 -11.19 1.03
CA ALA A 223 -14.52 -9.88 1.64
C ALA A 223 -15.28 -9.93 2.98
N GLU A 224 -16.12 -10.95 3.19
CA GLU A 224 -16.88 -11.16 4.42
C GLU A 224 -15.99 -11.53 5.60
N PHE A 225 -14.80 -12.09 5.37
CA PHE A 225 -13.88 -12.43 6.47
C PHE A 225 -13.44 -11.19 7.23
N PHE A 226 -13.32 -10.04 6.58
CA PHE A 226 -12.99 -8.79 7.27
C PHE A 226 -14.05 -8.44 8.33
N ASP A 227 -15.33 -8.71 8.09
CA ASP A 227 -16.40 -8.37 9.04
C ASP A 227 -16.31 -9.15 10.38
N ASN A 228 -15.64 -10.30 10.37
CA ASN A 228 -15.61 -11.23 11.51
C ASN A 228 -14.54 -10.90 12.56
N TYR A 229 -13.55 -10.05 12.21
CA TYR A 229 -12.39 -9.78 13.06
C TYR A 229 -12.36 -8.36 13.62
N VAL A 230 -13.55 -7.79 13.87
CA VAL A 230 -13.68 -6.59 14.69
C VAL A 230 -13.07 -6.89 16.06
N VAL A 231 -12.14 -6.04 16.51
CA VAL A 231 -11.60 -6.12 17.87
C VAL A 231 -12.77 -5.95 18.85
N ALA A 232 -13.27 -7.05 19.39
CA ALA A 232 -14.14 -7.02 20.55
C ALA A 232 -13.25 -6.70 21.76
N GLU A 233 -13.57 -5.64 22.50
CA GLU A 233 -12.81 -5.18 23.67
C GLU A 233 -12.75 -6.21 24.80
N ASP A 234 -13.54 -7.27 24.75
CA ASP A 234 -13.58 -8.28 25.81
C ASP A 234 -12.93 -9.58 25.34
N GLY A 235 -11.84 -9.96 26.02
CA GLY A 235 -11.08 -11.22 25.86
C GLY A 235 -11.86 -12.49 26.22
N HIS A 236 -13.12 -12.58 25.81
CA HIS A 236 -13.92 -13.79 25.85
C HIS A 236 -14.26 -14.21 24.43
N ASN A 237 -13.77 -15.40 24.05
CA ASN A 237 -14.14 -16.13 22.84
C ASN A 237 -15.66 -16.26 22.74
N ASN A 238 -16.34 -15.25 22.21
CA ASN A 238 -17.75 -15.31 21.90
C ASN A 238 -17.89 -15.38 20.39
N ILE A 239 -18.07 -16.62 19.92
CA ILE A 239 -18.68 -16.94 18.63
C ILE A 239 -20.09 -16.33 18.68
N SER A 240 -20.26 -15.11 18.16
CA SER A 240 -21.58 -14.48 18.10
C SER A 240 -22.27 -14.87 16.79
N PHE A 241 -23.11 -15.90 16.86
CA PHE A 241 -24.27 -15.99 15.97
C PHE A 241 -25.22 -14.85 16.36
N GLY A 242 -25.62 -14.06 15.36
CA GLY A 242 -26.23 -12.76 15.57
C GLY A 242 -27.48 -12.74 16.46
N LEU A 243 -27.59 -11.67 17.27
CA LEU A 243 -28.78 -10.84 17.44
C LEU A 243 -28.46 -9.67 18.41
N GLY A 244 -28.80 -8.44 18.00
CA GLY A 244 -29.36 -7.41 18.89
C GLY A 244 -28.43 -6.48 19.72
N THR A 245 -28.42 -5.21 19.29
CA THR A 245 -28.25 -3.92 20.03
C THR A 245 -26.90 -3.52 20.66
N PRO A 246 -26.38 -2.30 20.38
CA PRO A 246 -25.17 -1.78 21.02
C PRO A 246 -25.49 -0.88 22.23
N LEU A 247 -24.88 -1.18 23.37
CA LEU A 247 -24.67 -0.22 24.46
C LEU A 247 -23.38 0.57 24.17
N ILE A 248 -23.49 1.90 24.24
CA ILE A 248 -22.43 2.86 23.93
C ILE A 248 -21.61 3.13 25.20
N THR A 249 -20.31 2.88 25.16
CA THR A 249 -19.31 3.54 26.01
C THR A 249 -18.00 3.72 25.24
N HIS A 250 -17.47 4.95 25.29
CA HIS A 250 -16.20 5.50 24.79
C HIS A 250 -15.29 4.58 23.93
N SER A 251 -15.20 4.85 22.61
CA SER A 251 -15.01 3.83 21.56
C SER A 251 -13.65 3.85 20.80
N PRO A 252 -12.64 3.10 21.26
CA PRO A 252 -11.65 2.42 20.40
C PRO A 252 -12.29 1.66 19.22
N ALA A 253 -13.53 1.20 19.37
CA ALA A 253 -14.32 0.53 18.33
C ALA A 253 -14.63 1.36 17.06
N HIS A 254 -14.38 2.67 17.00
CA HIS A 254 -14.66 3.48 15.81
C HIS A 254 -13.47 3.49 14.83
N ARG A 255 -12.24 3.55 15.35
CA ARG A 255 -11.01 3.46 14.54
C ARG A 255 -10.97 2.11 13.84
N ASP A 256 -11.15 1.03 14.59
CA ASP A 256 -11.06 -0.33 14.05
C ASP A 256 -12.14 -0.59 13.00
N ARG A 257 -13.34 -0.04 13.18
CA ARG A 257 -14.41 -0.11 12.16
C ARG A 257 -14.05 0.64 10.88
N ILE A 258 -13.44 1.82 10.98
CA ILE A 258 -12.97 2.58 9.81
C ILE A 258 -11.86 1.83 9.08
N ASP A 259 -10.84 1.37 9.81
CA ASP A 259 -9.71 0.64 9.24
C ASP A 259 -10.16 -0.67 8.59
N LEU A 260 -11.13 -1.36 9.19
CA LEU A 260 -11.72 -2.56 8.62
C LEU A 260 -12.53 -2.28 7.35
N ALA A 261 -13.37 -1.25 7.37
CA ALA A 261 -14.11 -0.80 6.20
C ALA A 261 -13.16 -0.41 5.05
N PHE A 262 -12.03 0.23 5.38
CA PHE A 262 -10.97 0.55 4.42
C PHE A 262 -10.33 -0.71 3.84
N SER A 263 -9.81 -1.61 4.69
CA SER A 263 -9.16 -2.85 4.25
C SER A 263 -10.10 -3.72 3.43
N LYS A 264 -11.35 -3.89 3.85
CA LYS A 264 -12.38 -4.62 3.10
C LYS A 264 -12.65 -3.97 1.74
N GLY A 265 -12.85 -2.65 1.73
CA GLY A 265 -13.12 -1.91 0.50
C GLY A 265 -11.96 -1.99 -0.50
N LEU A 266 -10.73 -1.85 0.00
CA LEU A 266 -9.52 -1.97 -0.79
C LEU A 266 -9.31 -3.40 -1.32
N TYR A 267 -9.63 -4.42 -0.52
CA TYR A 267 -9.60 -5.83 -0.95
C TYR A 267 -10.58 -6.10 -2.09
N VAL A 268 -11.86 -5.74 -1.91
CA VAL A 268 -12.92 -5.92 -2.93
C VAL A 268 -12.52 -5.23 -4.24
N PHE A 269 -12.06 -3.99 -4.14
CA PHE A 269 -11.60 -3.23 -5.29
C PHE A 269 -10.40 -3.91 -5.97
N THR A 270 -9.40 -4.33 -5.19
CA THR A 270 -8.17 -4.97 -5.70
C THR A 270 -8.48 -6.28 -6.43
N GLN A 271 -9.34 -7.15 -5.88
CA GLN A 271 -9.77 -8.37 -6.57
C GLN A 271 -10.47 -8.04 -7.90
N PHE A 272 -11.34 -7.04 -7.90
CA PHE A 272 -12.04 -6.62 -9.11
C PHE A 272 -11.07 -6.15 -10.21
N ILE A 273 -10.03 -5.40 -9.86
CA ILE A 273 -8.96 -4.99 -10.78
C ILE A 273 -8.18 -6.19 -11.32
N LEU A 274 -7.80 -7.12 -10.44
CA LEU A 274 -7.06 -8.32 -10.81
C LEU A 274 -7.79 -9.12 -11.91
N ASP A 275 -9.10 -9.33 -11.73
CA ASP A 275 -9.94 -10.13 -12.61
C ASP A 275 -10.23 -9.45 -13.95
N HIS A 276 -10.45 -8.13 -13.95
CA HIS A 276 -10.95 -7.41 -15.12
C HIS A 276 -9.88 -6.63 -15.89
N ILE A 277 -8.78 -6.24 -15.25
CA ILE A 277 -7.74 -5.38 -15.84
C ILE A 277 -6.41 -6.10 -15.95
N CYS A 278 -5.83 -6.55 -14.82
CA CYS A 278 -4.42 -6.96 -14.79
C CYS A 278 -4.14 -8.16 -15.69
N THR A 279 -4.95 -9.22 -15.59
CA THR A 279 -4.74 -10.47 -16.35
C THR A 279 -4.75 -10.23 -17.86
N ARG A 280 -5.69 -9.42 -18.38
CA ARG A 280 -5.77 -9.14 -19.82
C ARG A 280 -4.61 -8.28 -20.30
N ARG A 281 -4.30 -7.21 -19.57
CA ARG A 281 -3.18 -6.30 -19.92
C ARG A 281 -1.83 -7.01 -19.88
N ALA A 282 -1.63 -7.92 -18.92
CA ALA A 282 -0.42 -8.74 -18.83
C ALA A 282 -0.19 -9.64 -20.06
N LEU A 283 -1.26 -10.01 -20.76
CA LEU A 283 -1.21 -10.80 -22.00
C LEU A 283 -1.17 -9.92 -23.26
N GLY A 284 -1.07 -8.59 -23.11
CA GLY A 284 -1.17 -7.65 -24.23
C GLY A 284 -2.55 -7.62 -24.89
N LEU A 285 -3.58 -8.12 -24.20
CA LEU A 285 -4.95 -8.12 -24.68
C LEU A 285 -5.67 -6.83 -24.26
N PRO A 286 -6.58 -6.29 -25.09
CA PRO A 286 -7.47 -5.22 -24.69
C PRO A 286 -8.30 -5.61 -23.46
N ILE A 287 -8.62 -4.62 -22.62
CA ILE A 287 -9.50 -4.81 -21.46
C ILE A 287 -10.89 -5.21 -21.95
N CYS A 288 -11.38 -4.56 -23.01
CA CYS A 288 -12.70 -4.81 -23.60
C CYS A 288 -12.60 -5.15 -25.09
N THR A 289 -13.45 -6.07 -25.54
CA THR A 289 -13.57 -6.49 -26.95
C THR A 289 -14.79 -5.89 -27.65
N SER A 290 -15.63 -5.13 -26.94
CA SER A 290 -16.73 -4.37 -27.52
C SER A 290 -17.06 -3.11 -26.71
N ASN A 291 -17.67 -2.09 -27.34
CA ASN A 291 -18.14 -0.90 -26.64
C ASN A 291 -19.25 -1.21 -25.62
N GLU A 292 -20.03 -2.26 -25.85
CA GLU A 292 -21.02 -2.75 -24.88
C GLU A 292 -20.35 -3.30 -23.63
N GLN A 293 -19.32 -4.14 -23.80
CA GLN A 293 -18.54 -4.66 -22.68
C GLN A 293 -17.87 -3.51 -21.92
N LYS A 294 -17.34 -2.50 -22.62
CA LYS A 294 -16.77 -1.30 -21.97
C LYS A 294 -17.81 -0.59 -21.10
N ARG A 295 -19.02 -0.35 -21.61
CA ARG A 295 -20.11 0.28 -20.85
C ARG A 295 -20.50 -0.55 -19.61
N ASP A 296 -20.67 -1.85 -19.78
CA ASP A 296 -21.00 -2.78 -18.68
C ASP A 296 -19.89 -2.79 -17.61
N LEU A 297 -18.62 -2.86 -18.02
CA LEU A 297 -17.49 -2.82 -17.11
C LEU A 297 -17.46 -1.48 -16.34
N CYS A 298 -17.66 -0.36 -17.02
CA CYS A 298 -17.73 0.96 -16.36
C CYS A 298 -18.90 1.05 -15.37
N GLN A 299 -20.04 0.41 -15.66
CA GLN A 299 -21.16 0.32 -14.72
C GLN A 299 -20.82 -0.54 -13.51
N LYS A 300 -20.13 -1.67 -13.70
CA LYS A 300 -19.63 -2.53 -12.62
C LYS A 300 -18.63 -1.79 -11.73
N PHE A 301 -17.68 -1.04 -12.30
CA PHE A 301 -16.77 -0.17 -11.55
C PHE A 301 -17.54 0.78 -10.62
N ARG A 302 -18.50 1.55 -11.17
CA ARG A 302 -19.33 2.45 -10.37
C ARG A 302 -20.12 1.72 -9.27
N GLY A 303 -20.62 0.52 -9.58
CA GLY A 303 -21.30 -0.36 -8.65
C GLY A 303 -20.41 -0.81 -7.49
N VAL A 304 -19.17 -1.22 -7.77
CA VAL A 304 -18.18 -1.56 -6.73
C VAL A 304 -17.95 -0.37 -5.82
N TYR A 305 -17.68 0.82 -6.36
CA TYR A 305 -17.42 2.02 -5.56
C TYR A 305 -18.61 2.43 -4.69
N ALA A 306 -19.82 2.48 -5.26
CA ALA A 306 -21.02 2.90 -4.54
C ALA A 306 -21.38 1.96 -3.37
N ASN A 307 -21.02 0.66 -3.49
CA ASN A 307 -21.28 -0.37 -2.51
C ASN A 307 -20.11 -0.64 -1.55
N LEU A 308 -19.05 0.17 -1.59
CA LEU A 308 -17.99 0.05 -0.60
C LEU A 308 -18.53 0.29 0.82
N PRO A 309 -17.93 -0.35 1.83
CA PRO A 309 -18.31 -0.14 3.23
C PRO A 309 -18.31 1.35 3.58
N LYS A 310 -19.33 1.83 4.28
CA LYS A 310 -19.37 3.23 4.72
C LYS A 310 -18.23 3.49 5.73
N PRO A 311 -17.62 4.69 5.73
CA PRO A 311 -18.00 5.90 4.97
C PRO A 311 -17.30 6.05 3.59
N PHE A 312 -16.82 4.97 2.99
CA PHE A 312 -16.19 4.99 1.67
C PHE A 312 -17.24 4.98 0.53
N GLY A 313 -16.79 5.25 -0.70
CA GLY A 313 -17.64 5.17 -1.89
C GLY A 313 -18.56 6.36 -2.14
N SER A 314 -18.32 7.50 -1.49
CA SER A 314 -19.11 8.73 -1.70
C SER A 314 -18.62 9.50 -2.92
N TYR A 315 -19.55 10.03 -3.72
CA TYR A 315 -19.27 10.97 -4.80
C TYR A 315 -19.46 12.44 -4.36
N ASP A 316 -19.77 12.69 -3.09
CA ASP A 316 -19.89 14.06 -2.57
C ASP A 316 -18.56 14.81 -2.76
N PRO A 317 -18.55 16.03 -3.34
CA PRO A 317 -17.35 16.86 -3.42
C PRO A 317 -16.69 17.14 -2.05
N LYS A 318 -17.47 17.12 -0.97
CA LYS A 318 -17.00 17.33 0.41
C LYS A 318 -16.58 16.05 1.11
N ARG A 319 -16.52 14.91 0.42
CA ARG A 319 -16.21 13.59 1.02
C ARG A 319 -14.91 13.54 1.83
N TYR A 320 -13.93 14.40 1.52
CA TYR A 320 -12.65 14.49 2.22
C TYR A 320 -12.65 15.46 3.41
N HIS A 321 -13.68 16.28 3.57
CA HIS A 321 -13.79 17.28 4.65
C HIS A 321 -14.27 16.62 5.95
N VAL A 322 -13.48 15.68 6.45
CA VAL A 322 -13.74 14.94 7.68
C VAL A 322 -12.76 15.37 8.77
N ALA A 323 -13.24 15.44 10.02
CA ALA A 323 -12.39 15.81 11.15
C ALA A 323 -11.30 14.74 11.44
N ASN A 324 -11.57 13.49 11.09
CA ASN A 324 -10.63 12.38 11.29
C ASN A 324 -9.62 12.31 10.14
N LYS A 325 -8.38 12.76 10.40
CA LYS A 325 -7.27 12.74 9.43
C LYS A 325 -6.96 11.35 8.85
N ARG A 326 -7.05 10.29 9.64
CA ARG A 326 -6.84 8.90 9.18
C ARG A 326 -7.90 8.53 8.13
N LEU A 327 -9.17 8.81 8.44
CA LEU A 327 -10.26 8.56 7.50
C LEU A 327 -10.08 9.35 6.20
N ALA A 328 -9.70 10.63 6.29
CA ALA A 328 -9.43 11.44 5.11
C ALA A 328 -8.35 10.82 4.21
N ARG A 329 -7.20 10.39 4.78
CA ARG A 329 -6.13 9.70 4.02
C ARG A 329 -6.65 8.45 3.31
N GLN A 330 -7.42 7.64 4.01
CA GLN A 330 -7.99 6.41 3.46
C GLN A 330 -9.01 6.67 2.33
N GLN A 331 -9.89 7.65 2.51
CA GLN A 331 -10.87 8.04 1.47
C GLN A 331 -10.17 8.56 0.23
N ILE A 332 -9.15 9.41 0.41
CA ILE A 332 -8.34 9.96 -0.69
C ILE A 332 -7.63 8.83 -1.44
N SER A 333 -6.92 7.97 -0.72
CA SER A 333 -6.15 6.88 -1.33
C SER A 333 -7.06 5.93 -2.13
N LEU A 334 -8.18 5.53 -1.55
CA LEU A 334 -9.12 4.62 -2.20
C LEU A 334 -9.81 5.27 -3.41
N ALA A 335 -10.21 6.54 -3.32
CA ALA A 335 -10.78 7.26 -4.45
C ALA A 335 -9.76 7.44 -5.59
N ASN A 336 -8.53 7.85 -5.26
CA ASN A 336 -7.46 8.01 -6.24
C ASN A 336 -7.20 6.70 -7.01
N ASN A 337 -7.02 5.59 -6.29
CA ASN A 337 -6.84 4.27 -6.90
C ASN A 337 -8.04 3.86 -7.76
N PHE A 338 -9.26 4.07 -7.26
CA PHE A 338 -10.48 3.73 -7.99
C PHE A 338 -10.60 4.47 -9.33
N PHE A 339 -10.50 5.80 -9.29
CA PHE A 339 -10.66 6.62 -10.48
C PHE A 339 -9.47 6.46 -11.44
N HIS A 340 -8.27 6.14 -10.94
CA HIS A 340 -7.16 5.73 -11.78
C HIS A 340 -7.50 4.48 -12.61
N SER A 341 -7.99 3.42 -11.98
CA SER A 341 -8.35 2.20 -12.69
C SER A 341 -9.55 2.39 -13.61
N MET A 342 -10.53 3.20 -13.23
CA MET A 342 -11.66 3.54 -14.10
C MET A 342 -11.20 4.32 -15.35
N MET A 343 -10.25 5.24 -15.20
CA MET A 343 -9.63 5.96 -16.31
C MET A 343 -8.96 4.99 -17.30
N LEU A 344 -8.27 3.96 -16.79
CA LEU A 344 -7.66 2.93 -17.64
C LEU A 344 -8.66 2.16 -18.49
N VAL A 345 -9.90 1.95 -18.02
CA VAL A 345 -10.95 1.30 -18.82
C VAL A 345 -11.46 2.22 -19.92
N TYR A 346 -11.61 3.52 -19.64
CA TYR A 346 -12.07 4.48 -20.65
C TYR A 346 -11.03 4.68 -21.77
N VAL A 347 -9.76 4.78 -21.40
CA VAL A 347 -8.66 5.00 -22.35
C VAL A 347 -8.30 3.77 -23.16
N ASP A 348 -8.65 2.56 -22.70
CA ASP A 348 -8.33 1.32 -23.41
C ASP A 348 -9.03 1.27 -24.78
N GLU A 349 -8.28 0.91 -25.82
CA GLU A 349 -8.78 0.83 -27.18
C GLU A 349 -8.59 -0.58 -27.74
N ASN A 350 -9.50 -0.98 -28.61
CA ASN A 350 -9.36 -2.17 -29.42
C ASN A 350 -9.84 -1.84 -30.85
N PRO A 351 -8.97 -1.24 -31.67
CA PRO A 351 -9.33 -0.83 -33.03
C PRO A 351 -9.78 -2.01 -33.91
N ALA A 352 -9.27 -3.22 -33.66
CA ALA A 352 -9.63 -4.42 -34.42
C ALA A 352 -11.11 -4.78 -34.27
N ASP A 353 -11.69 -4.55 -33.08
CA ASP A 353 -13.10 -4.82 -32.77
C ASP A 353 -13.94 -3.53 -32.64
N GLY A 354 -13.42 -2.39 -33.08
CA GLY A 354 -14.13 -1.11 -33.09
C GLY A 354 -14.37 -0.48 -31.71
N VAL A 355 -13.60 -0.87 -30.68
CA VAL A 355 -13.63 -0.22 -29.36
C VAL A 355 -12.77 1.03 -29.40
N THR A 356 -13.37 2.19 -29.20
CA THR A 356 -12.69 3.48 -29.22
C THR A 356 -12.52 4.03 -27.81
N MET A 357 -11.54 4.90 -27.61
CA MET A 357 -11.37 5.66 -26.37
C MET A 357 -12.63 6.48 -26.05
N ASP A 358 -13.05 6.46 -24.79
CA ASP A 358 -14.06 7.38 -24.26
C ASP A 358 -13.33 8.60 -23.68
N ILE A 359 -13.13 9.62 -24.52
CA ILE A 359 -12.34 10.81 -24.15
C ILE A 359 -12.93 11.50 -22.91
N TRP A 360 -14.25 11.65 -22.85
CA TRP A 360 -14.91 12.35 -21.74
C TRP A 360 -14.81 11.55 -20.45
N GLY A 361 -15.11 10.24 -20.51
CA GLY A 361 -14.95 9.36 -19.37
C GLY A 361 -13.50 9.32 -18.84
N THR A 362 -12.51 9.29 -19.75
CA THR A 362 -11.09 9.36 -19.39
C THR A 362 -10.78 10.65 -18.64
N LEU A 363 -11.19 11.80 -19.18
CA LEU A 363 -10.90 13.11 -18.57
C LEU A 363 -11.59 13.29 -17.22
N GLU A 364 -12.86 12.89 -17.09
CA GLU A 364 -13.61 12.94 -15.83
C GLU A 364 -12.97 12.04 -14.76
N ALA A 365 -12.62 10.80 -15.10
CA ALA A 365 -11.97 9.88 -14.18
C ALA A 365 -10.56 10.36 -13.80
N ALA A 366 -9.79 10.89 -14.75
CA ALA A 366 -8.49 11.49 -14.46
C ALA A 366 -8.61 12.70 -13.52
N HIS A 367 -9.63 13.55 -13.74
CA HIS A 367 -9.92 14.70 -12.89
C HIS A 367 -10.27 14.29 -11.46
N GLU A 368 -11.11 13.27 -11.26
CA GLU A 368 -11.42 12.75 -9.92
C GLU A 368 -10.20 12.14 -9.22
N ALA A 369 -9.35 11.42 -9.97
CA ALA A 369 -8.12 10.85 -9.42
C ALA A 369 -7.16 11.93 -8.93
N ILE A 370 -6.87 12.95 -9.76
CA ILE A 370 -5.96 14.05 -9.39
C ILE A 370 -6.59 15.01 -8.37
N GLY A 371 -7.91 15.22 -8.40
CA GLY A 371 -8.63 16.00 -7.40
C GLY A 371 -8.50 15.40 -6.00
N SER A 372 -8.44 14.07 -5.91
CA SER A 372 -8.18 13.36 -4.65
C SER A 372 -6.77 13.66 -4.12
N PHE A 373 -5.78 13.76 -5.01
CA PHE A 373 -4.42 14.15 -4.64
C PHE A 373 -4.37 15.61 -4.13
N PHE A 374 -5.04 16.54 -4.82
CA PHE A 374 -5.10 17.94 -4.35
C PHE A 374 -5.81 18.08 -3.01
N ALA A 375 -6.87 17.29 -2.77
CA ALA A 375 -7.49 17.24 -1.45
C ALA A 375 -6.53 16.74 -0.36
N MET A 376 -5.56 15.87 -0.71
CA MET A 376 -4.49 15.49 0.21
C MET A 376 -3.60 16.68 0.55
N PHE A 377 -3.18 17.43 -0.48
CA PHE A 377 -2.36 18.62 -0.33
C PHE A 377 -3.06 19.69 0.52
N ASP A 378 -4.35 19.94 0.30
CA ASP A 378 -5.11 20.92 1.07
C ASP A 378 -5.25 20.54 2.55
N LEU A 379 -5.36 19.24 2.85
CA LEU A 379 -5.54 18.74 4.21
C LEU A 379 -4.24 18.54 4.98
N PHE A 380 -3.14 18.20 4.30
CA PHE A 380 -1.90 17.73 4.92
C PHE A 380 -0.64 18.52 4.50
N GLY A 381 -0.75 19.44 3.55
CA GLY A 381 0.35 20.29 3.10
C GLY A 381 1.54 19.47 2.60
N GLN A 382 2.73 19.78 3.12
CA GLN A 382 4.00 19.16 2.72
C GLN A 382 4.08 17.66 3.04
N GLU A 383 3.27 17.11 3.95
CA GLU A 383 3.21 15.65 4.16
C GLU A 383 2.81 14.89 2.88
N THR A 384 2.15 15.57 1.94
CA THR A 384 1.70 14.99 0.68
C THR A 384 2.86 14.57 -0.23
N ASP A 385 4.04 15.18 -0.10
CA ASP A 385 5.21 14.88 -0.92
C ASP A 385 5.66 13.42 -0.78
N GLY A 386 5.56 12.85 0.44
CA GLY A 386 5.85 11.44 0.71
C GLY A 386 4.86 10.46 0.05
N PHE A 387 3.72 10.94 -0.44
CA PHE A 387 2.72 10.13 -1.14
C PHE A 387 2.57 10.50 -2.62
N TRP A 388 3.32 11.50 -3.10
CA TRP A 388 3.25 12.03 -4.46
C TRP A 388 3.38 10.92 -5.51
N ALA A 389 4.47 10.16 -5.44
CA ALA A 389 4.83 9.17 -6.45
C ALA A 389 3.75 8.08 -6.62
N TYR A 390 3.02 7.78 -5.57
CA TYR A 390 1.95 6.80 -5.55
C TYR A 390 0.62 7.37 -6.09
N GLN A 391 0.31 8.64 -5.86
CA GLN A 391 -1.03 9.22 -6.14
C GLN A 391 -1.18 9.99 -7.47
N HIS A 392 -0.11 10.48 -8.10
CA HIS A 392 -0.24 11.30 -9.32
C HIS A 392 -0.26 10.49 -10.64
N ARG A 393 0.05 9.18 -10.62
CA ARG A 393 0.29 8.38 -11.83
C ARG A 393 -0.92 8.29 -12.77
N ALA A 394 -2.13 8.39 -12.24
CA ALA A 394 -3.36 8.46 -13.03
C ALA A 394 -3.38 9.66 -13.98
N PHE A 395 -2.94 10.81 -13.47
CA PHE A 395 -2.88 12.05 -14.23
C PHE A 395 -1.79 12.00 -15.28
N GLU A 396 -0.60 11.50 -14.94
CA GLU A 396 0.52 11.34 -15.87
C GLU A 396 0.11 10.51 -17.10
N ILE A 397 -0.60 9.39 -16.88
CA ILE A 397 -1.07 8.50 -17.95
C ILE A 397 -2.18 9.19 -18.78
N ALA A 398 -3.11 9.91 -18.15
CA ALA A 398 -4.18 10.60 -18.86
C ALA A 398 -3.65 11.72 -19.78
N VAL A 399 -2.65 12.48 -19.30
CA VAL A 399 -1.98 13.53 -20.08
C VAL A 399 -1.18 12.92 -21.24
N SER A 400 -0.49 11.81 -21.00
CA SER A 400 0.37 11.16 -22.01
C SER A 400 -0.40 10.45 -23.12
N ASN A 401 -1.64 10.00 -22.86
CA ASN A 401 -2.47 9.25 -23.82
C ASN A 401 -3.59 10.08 -24.46
N SER A 402 -3.69 11.38 -24.17
CA SER A 402 -4.65 12.25 -24.87
C SER A 402 -4.18 12.47 -26.32
N PRO A 403 -4.98 12.12 -27.36
CA PRO A 403 -4.57 12.17 -28.76
C PRO A 403 -4.46 13.59 -29.35
N THR A 404 -4.68 14.62 -28.54
CA THR A 404 -4.42 16.01 -28.89
C THR A 404 -3.37 16.52 -27.94
N SER A 405 -2.34 17.20 -28.48
CA SER A 405 -1.59 18.19 -27.71
C SER A 405 -2.60 18.93 -26.85
N ILE A 406 -2.58 18.73 -25.53
CA ILE A 406 -3.48 19.45 -24.64
C ILE A 406 -3.13 20.91 -24.86
N ASP A 407 -3.96 21.61 -25.64
CA ASP A 407 -3.81 23.03 -25.90
C ASP A 407 -3.66 23.70 -24.53
N HIS A 408 -2.70 24.61 -24.44
CA HIS A 408 -2.44 25.41 -23.26
C HIS A 408 -3.73 26.09 -22.74
N GLY A 409 -4.70 26.35 -23.63
CA GLY A 409 -6.07 26.77 -23.31
C GLY A 409 -6.90 25.74 -22.53
N THR A 410 -6.86 24.45 -22.89
CA THR A 410 -7.56 23.37 -22.17
C THR A 410 -6.93 23.10 -20.82
N LEU A 411 -5.59 23.13 -20.74
CA LEU A 411 -4.87 23.04 -19.47
C LEU A 411 -5.21 24.24 -18.57
N LYS A 412 -5.27 25.47 -19.10
CA LYS A 412 -5.73 26.65 -18.38
C LYS A 412 -7.19 26.59 -17.96
N LEU A 413 -8.08 26.03 -18.79
CA LEU A 413 -9.49 25.89 -18.45
C LEU A 413 -9.69 24.89 -17.30
N MET A 414 -8.94 23.78 -17.34
CA MET A 414 -8.89 22.79 -16.26
C MET A 414 -8.31 23.40 -14.98
N LEU A 415 -7.18 24.11 -15.06
CA LEU A 415 -6.59 24.82 -13.91
C LEU A 415 -7.47 25.98 -13.40
N SER A 416 -8.25 26.64 -14.27
CA SER A 416 -9.15 27.73 -13.88
C SER A 416 -10.43 27.25 -13.18
N ARG A 417 -10.75 25.95 -13.27
CA ARG A 417 -11.81 25.30 -12.51
C ARG A 417 -11.31 24.67 -11.20
N LEU A 418 -9.99 24.76 -10.95
CA LEU A 418 -9.33 24.41 -9.69
C LEU A 418 -9.16 25.63 -8.75
N GLN A 419 -9.56 26.83 -9.20
CA GLN A 419 -9.77 28.03 -8.37
C GLN A 419 -11.26 28.22 -8.14
#